data_AF-A0A7X5SCY7-F1
#
_entry.id   AF-A0A7X5SCY7-F1
#
_cell.length_a   1.000
_cell.length_b   1.000
_cell.length_c   1.000
_cell.angle_alpha   90.00
_cell.angle_beta   90.00
_cell.angle_gamma   90.00
#
_symmetry.space_group_name_H-M   'P 1'
#
loop_
_entity.id
_entity.type
_entity.pdbx_description
1 polymer ?
#
loop_
_entity_poly.entity_id
_entity_poly.type
_entity_poly.pdbx_seq_one_letter_code
_entity_poly.pdbx_strand_id
1 'polypeptide(L)'
;AEGVARPVEGRPGQLQVRFAPEWLSWLPLVWADYWVIALDPDYQWAVVGEPDRKYLWILSRSPQMPRAQFEQLKRQATQMGYDL
;
A
#
# COMPACT_ATOMS: atom_id res chain seq x y z
N ALA A 1 -7.37 -12.79 10.60
CA ALA A 1 -6.80 -11.65 11.34
C ALA A 1 -7.55 -10.41 10.90
N GLU A 2 -7.96 -9.56 11.83
CA GLU A 2 -8.58 -8.28 11.52
C GLU A 2 -7.48 -7.24 11.25
N GLY A 3 -7.57 -6.55 10.11
CA GLY A 3 -6.66 -5.48 9.74
C GLY A 3 -7.33 -4.13 9.96
N VAL A 4 -6.65 -3.20 10.64
CA VAL A 4 -7.14 -1.84 10.85
C VAL A 4 -6.20 -0.86 10.15
N ALA A 5 -6.76 0.07 9.39
CA ALA A 5 -6.03 1.16 8.77
C ALA A 5 -6.50 2.51 9.33
N ARG A 6 -5.57 3.44 9.56
CA ARG A 6 -5.88 4.83 9.93
C ARG A 6 -5.13 5.83 9.05
N PRO A 7 -5.74 6.96 8.68
CA PRO A 7 -5.06 8.01 7.94
C PRO A 7 -4.04 8.73 8.79
N VAL A 8 -2.96 9.19 8.16
CA VAL A 8 -2.03 10.16 8.76
C VAL A 8 -2.57 11.57 8.49
N GLU A 9 -2.81 12.31 9.57
CA GLU A 9 -3.40 13.65 9.49
C GLU A 9 -2.55 14.60 8.63
N GLY A 10 -3.21 15.37 7.76
CA GLY A 10 -2.55 16.31 6.85
C GLY A 10 -1.73 15.66 5.72
N ARG A 11 -1.74 14.32 5.58
CA ARG A 11 -0.99 13.59 4.55
C ARG A 11 -1.88 12.65 3.74
N PRO A 12 -2.60 13.16 2.72
CA PRO A 12 -3.43 12.35 1.85
C PRO A 12 -2.65 11.16 1.26
N GLY A 13 -3.27 9.98 1.27
CA GLY A 13 -2.67 8.74 0.75
C GLY A 13 -1.67 8.07 1.69
N GLN A 14 -1.31 8.66 2.84
CA GLN A 14 -0.50 8.00 3.86
C GLN A 14 -1.39 7.41 4.95
N LEU A 15 -1.25 6.12 5.17
CA LEU A 15 -1.96 5.37 6.19
C LEU A 15 -0.97 4.65 7.11
N GLN A 16 -1.45 4.29 8.28
CA GLN A 16 -0.82 3.29 9.14
C GLN A 16 -1.75 2.09 9.26
N VAL A 17 -1.20 0.89 9.11
CA VAL A 17 -1.96 -0.37 9.19
C VAL A 17 -1.45 -1.24 10.32
N ARG A 18 -2.36 -1.99 10.95
CA ARG A 18 -2.06 -2.92 12.04
C ARG A 18 -2.84 -4.22 11.83
N PHE A 19 -2.15 -5.35 12.03
CA PHE A 19 -2.74 -6.69 11.99
C PHE A 19 -2.68 -7.42 13.35
N ALA A 20 -2.26 -6.70 14.40
CA ALA A 20 -2.21 -7.20 15.77
C ALA A 20 -3.60 -7.21 16.45
N PRO A 21 -3.76 -7.84 17.63
CA PRO A 21 -4.94 -7.66 18.49
C PRO A 21 -5.15 -6.21 18.95
N GLU A 22 -6.41 -5.77 19.09
CA GLU A 22 -6.78 -4.38 19.41
C GLU A 22 -6.13 -3.85 20.70
N TRP A 23 -6.02 -4.68 21.72
CA TRP A 23 -5.40 -4.30 23.00
C TRP A 23 -3.90 -3.95 22.88
N LEU A 24 -3.25 -4.25 21.74
CA LEU A 24 -1.88 -3.83 21.43
C LEU A 24 -1.81 -2.53 20.60
N SER A 25 -2.93 -1.90 20.26
CA SER A 25 -2.96 -0.71 19.40
C SER A 25 -2.19 0.50 19.95
N TRP A 26 -1.91 0.52 21.25
CA TRP A 26 -1.13 1.56 21.92
C TRP A 26 0.39 1.46 21.63
N LEU A 27 0.88 0.32 21.12
CA LEU A 27 2.28 0.15 20.76
C LEU A 27 2.55 0.68 19.35
N PRO A 28 3.45 1.66 19.15
CA PRO A 28 3.77 2.15 17.81
C PRO A 28 4.33 1.08 16.87
N LEU A 29 5.07 0.09 17.42
CA LEU A 29 5.72 -0.97 16.64
C LEU A 29 4.74 -1.90 15.92
N VAL A 30 3.47 -1.96 16.33
CA VAL A 30 2.46 -2.80 15.65
C VAL A 30 1.80 -2.10 14.46
N TRP A 31 2.16 -0.84 14.20
CA TRP A 31 1.68 -0.07 13.07
C TRP A 31 2.77 -0.01 11.99
N ALA A 32 2.41 -0.36 10.76
CA ALA A 32 3.25 -0.26 9.58
C ALA A 32 2.76 0.88 8.67
N ASP A 33 3.68 1.54 7.98
CA ASP A 33 3.33 2.55 6.98
C ASP A 33 2.72 1.91 5.74
N TYR A 34 1.70 2.56 5.19
CA TYR A 34 0.96 2.09 4.03
C TYR A 34 0.62 3.28 3.13
N TRP A 35 1.49 3.55 2.17
CA TRP A 35 1.42 4.76 1.34
C TRP A 35 0.87 4.41 -0.03
N VAL A 36 -0.28 4.99 -0.40
CA VAL A 36 -0.85 4.88 -1.75
C VAL A 36 -0.03 5.77 -2.68
N ILE A 37 0.83 5.14 -3.50
CA ILE A 37 1.78 5.84 -4.38
C ILE A 37 1.30 5.92 -5.83
N ALA A 38 0.35 5.09 -6.22
CA ALA A 38 -0.40 5.22 -7.47
C ALA A 38 -1.80 4.65 -7.30
N LEU A 39 -2.77 5.25 -8.00
CA LEU A 39 -4.17 4.90 -7.89
C LEU A 39 -4.85 5.06 -9.25
N ASP A 40 -5.66 4.07 -9.59
CA ASP A 40 -6.54 4.10 -10.75
C ASP A 40 -7.66 5.14 -10.57
N PRO A 41 -7.99 5.97 -11.60
CA PRO A 41 -9.10 6.92 -11.50
C PRO A 41 -10.45 6.27 -11.15
N ASP A 42 -10.68 5.05 -11.65
CA ASP A 42 -11.88 4.26 -11.39
C ASP A 42 -11.72 3.31 -10.19
N TYR A 43 -10.63 3.46 -9.43
CA TYR A 43 -10.30 2.70 -8.23
C TYR A 43 -10.23 1.17 -8.44
N GLN A 44 -9.91 0.70 -9.65
CA GLN A 44 -9.82 -0.73 -9.93
C GLN A 44 -8.53 -1.36 -9.41
N TRP A 45 -7.46 -0.58 -9.29
CA TRP A 45 -6.18 -1.00 -8.74
C TRP A 45 -5.54 0.12 -7.92
N ALA A 46 -4.62 -0.26 -7.04
CA ALA A 46 -3.78 0.66 -6.30
C ALA A 46 -2.37 0.07 -6.16
N VAL A 47 -1.37 0.94 -6.15
CA VAL A 47 0.00 0.58 -5.78
C VAL A 47 0.29 1.21 -4.44
N VAL A 48 0.73 0.37 -3.52
CA VAL A 48 1.05 0.75 -2.14
C VAL A 48 2.49 0.40 -1.87
N GLY A 49 3.22 1.30 -1.22
CA GLY A 49 4.50 0.98 -0.62
C GLY A 49 4.69 1.67 0.72
N GLU A 50 5.93 1.98 1.02
CA GLU A 50 6.36 2.55 2.29
C GLU A 50 7.53 3.53 2.07
N PRO A 51 7.88 4.39 3.04
CA PRO A 51 8.91 5.41 2.88
C PRO A 51 10.29 4.83 2.49
N ASP A 52 10.66 3.71 3.10
CA ASP A 52 11.94 3.01 2.90
C ASP A 52 11.99 2.21 1.59
N ARG A 53 10.85 2.06 0.90
CA ARG A 53 10.70 1.34 -0.38
C ARG A 53 11.13 -0.14 -0.36
N LYS A 54 11.17 -0.79 0.82
CA LYS A 54 11.55 -2.21 0.91
C LYS A 54 10.37 -3.12 0.56
N TYR A 55 9.15 -2.67 0.80
CA TYR A 55 7.93 -3.40 0.47
C TYR A 55 7.03 -2.64 -0.49
N LEU A 56 6.41 -3.41 -1.39
CA LEU A 56 5.45 -2.93 -2.39
C LEU A 56 4.32 -3.94 -2.53
N TRP A 57 3.10 -3.44 -2.64
CA TRP A 57 1.91 -4.22 -2.97
C TRP A 57 1.20 -3.59 -4.16
N ILE A 58 0.84 -4.44 -5.14
CA ILE A 58 -0.08 -4.08 -6.22
C ILE A 58 -1.40 -4.76 -5.91
N LEU A 59 -2.43 -3.96 -5.65
CA LEU A 59 -3.77 -4.43 -5.30
C LEU A 59 -4.71 -4.29 -6.49
N SER A 60 -5.69 -5.19 -6.57
CA SER A 60 -6.71 -5.22 -7.61
C SER A 60 -8.06 -5.57 -7.01
N ARG A 61 -9.13 -4.89 -7.45
CA ARG A 61 -10.51 -5.29 -7.12
C ARG A 61 -10.91 -6.59 -7.81
N SER A 62 -10.31 -6.87 -8.96
CA SER A 62 -10.49 -8.12 -9.70
C SER A 62 -9.40 -9.14 -9.32
N PRO A 63 -9.73 -10.43 -9.17
CA PRO A 63 -8.72 -11.49 -8.97
C PRO A 63 -7.73 -11.60 -10.14
N GLN A 64 -8.11 -11.13 -11.32
CA GLN A 64 -7.28 -11.15 -12.52
C GLN A 64 -6.99 -9.73 -12.99
N MET A 65 -5.70 -9.42 -13.18
CA MET A 65 -5.23 -8.17 -13.76
C MET A 65 -4.58 -8.47 -15.12
N PRO A 66 -4.85 -7.68 -16.18
CA PRO A 66 -4.16 -7.82 -17.46
C PRO A 66 -2.64 -7.71 -17.26
N ARG A 67 -1.88 -8.63 -17.85
CA ARG A 67 -0.41 -8.67 -17.68
C ARG A 67 0.26 -7.36 -18.08
N ALA A 68 -0.19 -6.72 -19.17
CA ALA A 68 0.36 -5.44 -19.61
C ALA A 68 0.20 -4.33 -18.56
N GLN A 69 -0.94 -4.28 -17.87
CA GLN A 69 -1.19 -3.35 -16.77
C GLN A 69 -0.25 -3.64 -15.59
N PHE A 70 -0.14 -4.91 -15.19
CA PHE A 70 0.75 -5.30 -14.10
C PHE A 70 2.22 -4.92 -14.37
N GLU A 71 2.72 -5.20 -15.57
CA GLU A 71 4.09 -4.84 -15.97
C GLU A 71 4.29 -3.32 -16.05
N GLN A 72 3.27 -2.55 -16.44
CA GLN A 72 3.31 -1.10 -16.40
C GLN A 72 3.45 -0.57 -14.97
N LEU A 73 2.66 -1.12 -14.03
CA LEU A 73 2.73 -0.74 -12.61
C LEU A 73 4.08 -1.11 -12.00
N LYS A 74 4.63 -2.30 -12.32
CA LYS A 74 5.99 -2.69 -11.92
C LYS A 74 7.03 -1.68 -12.41
N ARG A 75 7.02 -1.34 -13.70
CA ARG A 75 7.96 -0.36 -14.27
C ARG A 75 7.85 1.00 -13.59
N GLN A 76 6.64 1.47 -13.32
CA GLN A 76 6.42 2.73 -12.62
C GLN A 76 7.00 2.68 -11.19
N ALA A 77 6.79 1.58 -10.46
CA ALA A 77 7.37 1.41 -9.14
C ALA A 77 8.92 1.33 -9.19
N THR A 78 9.51 0.66 -10.17
CA THR A 78 10.98 0.68 -10.36
C THR A 78 11.50 2.10 -10.63
N GLN A 79 10.79 2.91 -11.42
CA GLN A 79 11.14 4.33 -11.63
C GLN A 79 11.04 5.17 -10.35
N MET A 80 10.18 4.77 -9.42
CA MET A 80 10.09 5.36 -8.07
C MET A 80 11.19 4.84 -7.12
N GLY A 81 12.07 3.96 -7.57
CA GLY A 81 13.21 3.45 -6.81
C GLY A 81 12.92 2.23 -5.94
N TYR A 82 11.90 1.44 -6.26
CA TYR A 82 11.68 0.11 -5.70
C TYR A 82 12.51 -0.94 -6.47
N ASP A 83 13.00 -1.95 -5.77
CA ASP A 83 13.72 -3.10 -6.35
C ASP A 83 12.75 -4.29 -6.54
N LEU A 84 12.48 -4.71 -7.79
CA LEU A 84 11.34 -5.58 -8.20
C LEU A 84 11.66 -6.61 -9.28
#